data_AF-A0A2N5CNY5-F1
#
_entry.id   AF-A0A2N5CNY5-F1
#
_cell.length_a   1.000
_cell.length_b   1.000
_cell.length_c   1.000
_cell.angle_alpha   90.00
_cell.angle_beta   90.00
_cell.angle_gamma   90.00
#
_symmetry.space_group_name_H-M   'P 1'
#
loop_
_entity.id
_entity.type
_entity.pdbx_description
1 polymer ?
#
loop_
_entity_poly.entity_id
_entity_poly.type
_entity_poly.pdbx_seq_one_letter_code
_entity_poly.pdbx_strand_id
1 'polypeptide(L)'
;MAGDSEVVIDRVSFMSLHHHDGRFVRGAGLFAFARRDPDGGRTIFCLELAQDISREAVSGHRAWSHALTRGMNEVLVHLAGTQSAPGEILPGAQFPPLRYDLYDDVQVGDREGDQDEAGDETFAAGQAE
;
A
#
# COMPACT_ATOMS: atom_id res chain seq x y z
N MET A 1 -9.79 -23.94 -16.02
CA MET A 1 -9.66 -22.55 -16.51
C MET A 1 -9.89 -21.66 -15.29
N ALA A 2 -8.84 -21.37 -14.52
CA ALA A 2 -8.98 -20.48 -13.37
C ALA A 2 -9.05 -19.07 -13.94
N GLY A 3 -10.28 -18.52 -13.95
CA GLY A 3 -10.57 -17.24 -14.53
C GLY A 3 -9.71 -16.16 -13.89
N ASP A 4 -9.13 -15.34 -14.76
CA ASP A 4 -8.65 -14.01 -14.43
C ASP A 4 -9.67 -13.35 -13.51
N SER A 5 -9.38 -13.33 -12.20
CA SER A 5 -10.38 -13.01 -11.19
C SER A 5 -10.47 -11.50 -11.06
N GLU A 6 -11.21 -10.90 -11.98
CA GLU A 6 -11.42 -9.46 -12.04
C GLU A 6 -12.23 -8.96 -10.84
N VAL A 7 -11.75 -7.87 -10.26
CA VAL A 7 -12.24 -7.29 -9.00
C VAL A 7 -12.60 -5.85 -9.25
N VAL A 8 -13.80 -5.44 -8.87
CA VAL A 8 -14.16 -4.02 -8.95
C VAL A 8 -13.88 -3.36 -7.61
N ILE A 9 -13.01 -2.35 -7.62
CA ILE A 9 -12.73 -1.47 -6.48
C ILE A 9 -13.07 -0.05 -6.92
N ASP A 10 -13.99 0.60 -6.21
CA ASP A 10 -14.43 1.98 -6.51
C ASP A 10 -14.75 2.23 -8.00
N ARG A 11 -15.51 1.31 -8.60
CA ARG A 11 -15.89 1.32 -10.04
C ARG A 11 -14.74 1.17 -11.04
N VAL A 12 -13.54 0.86 -10.56
CA VAL A 12 -12.39 0.50 -11.40
C VAL A 12 -12.21 -1.01 -11.36
N SER A 13 -12.11 -1.63 -12.53
CA SER A 13 -11.90 -3.07 -12.65
C SER A 13 -10.41 -3.39 -12.61
N PHE A 14 -10.02 -4.25 -11.68
CA PHE A 14 -8.66 -4.70 -11.47
C PHE A 14 -8.52 -6.17 -11.81
N MET A 15 -7.43 -6.51 -12.47
CA MET A 15 -7.00 -7.87 -12.73
C MET A 15 -6.20 -8.39 -11.53
N SER A 16 -6.61 -9.54 -10.97
CA SER A 16 -5.81 -10.21 -9.95
C SER A 16 -4.67 -10.99 -10.60
N LEU A 17 -3.43 -10.67 -10.22
CA LEU A 17 -2.26 -11.40 -10.71
C LEU A 17 -2.06 -12.73 -9.99
N HIS A 18 -2.76 -12.99 -8.88
CA HIS A 18 -2.52 -14.14 -7.99
C HIS A 18 -1.04 -14.29 -7.55
N HIS A 19 -0.25 -13.22 -7.64
CA HIS A 19 1.15 -13.13 -7.26
C HIS A 19 1.32 -12.13 -6.12
N HIS A 20 2.42 -12.27 -5.39
CA HIS A 20 2.81 -11.29 -4.37
C HIS A 20 3.48 -10.05 -4.97
N ASP A 21 4.12 -10.16 -6.15
CA ASP A 21 4.77 -9.02 -6.82
C ASP A 21 4.17 -8.72 -8.21
N GLY A 22 4.29 -7.45 -8.62
CA GLY A 22 3.83 -6.94 -9.91
C GLY A 22 4.92 -6.88 -10.98
N ARG A 23 6.05 -7.59 -10.82
CA ARG A 23 7.23 -7.45 -11.70
C ARG A 23 6.96 -7.77 -13.17
N PHE A 24 5.91 -8.53 -13.43
CA PHE A 24 5.48 -8.95 -14.77
C PHE A 24 4.60 -7.89 -15.47
N VAL A 25 4.15 -6.86 -14.75
CA VAL A 25 3.25 -5.83 -15.27
C VAL A 25 4.04 -4.71 -15.94
N ARG A 26 4.04 -4.70 -17.27
CA ARG A 26 4.71 -3.68 -18.07
C ARG A 26 3.72 -2.58 -18.44
N GLY A 27 3.67 -1.53 -17.62
CA GLY A 27 2.89 -0.35 -17.92
C GLY A 27 2.60 0.55 -16.72
N ALA A 28 2.16 1.76 -17.03
CA ALA A 28 1.57 2.68 -16.07
C ALA A 28 0.15 2.23 -15.72
N GLY A 29 -0.35 2.59 -14.55
CA GLY A 29 -1.69 2.23 -14.11
C GLY A 29 -1.89 2.29 -12.60
N LEU A 30 -3.04 1.82 -12.14
CA LEU A 30 -3.32 1.62 -10.72
C LEU A 30 -2.89 0.23 -10.30
N PHE A 31 -2.34 0.10 -9.10
CA PHE A 31 -2.10 -1.18 -8.46
C PHE A 31 -2.60 -1.16 -7.02
N ALA A 32 -2.96 -2.33 -6.52
CA ALA A 32 -3.37 -2.52 -5.13
C ALA A 32 -2.76 -3.78 -4.53
N PHE A 33 -2.29 -3.68 -3.30
CA PHE A 33 -1.91 -4.85 -2.50
C PHE A 33 -3.14 -5.37 -1.77
N ALA A 34 -3.46 -6.65 -1.97
CA ALA A 34 -4.66 -7.24 -1.42
C ALA A 34 -4.44 -8.62 -0.79
N ARG A 35 -5.36 -8.99 0.10
CA ARG A 35 -5.53 -10.34 0.62
C ARG A 35 -6.94 -10.83 0.34
N ARG A 36 -7.05 -12.03 -0.24
CA ARG A 36 -8.30 -12.80 -0.26
C ARG A 36 -8.61 -13.30 1.14
N ASP A 37 -9.74 -12.87 1.66
CA ASP A 37 -10.27 -13.34 2.94
C ASP A 37 -11.06 -14.66 2.73
N PRO A 38 -11.11 -15.53 3.75
CA PRO A 38 -11.76 -16.84 3.64
C PRO A 38 -13.29 -16.78 3.45
N ASP A 39 -13.90 -15.63 3.75
CA ASP A 39 -15.31 -15.31 3.50
C ASP A 39 -15.59 -14.92 2.04
N GLY A 40 -14.57 -14.97 1.16
CA GLY A 40 -14.66 -14.47 -0.21
C GLY A 40 -14.51 -12.95 -0.32
N GLY A 41 -14.21 -12.27 0.79
CA GLY A 41 -13.88 -10.86 0.82
C GLY A 41 -12.46 -10.57 0.34
N ARG A 42 -12.16 -9.28 0.23
CA ARG A 42 -10.80 -8.80 -0.02
C ARG A 42 -10.45 -7.66 0.91
N THR A 43 -9.27 -7.74 1.52
CA THR A 43 -8.68 -6.66 2.30
C THR A 43 -7.64 -5.95 1.45
N ILE A 44 -7.77 -4.63 1.28
CA ILE A 44 -6.87 -3.77 0.52
C ILE A 44 -5.93 -3.04 1.50
N PHE A 45 -4.62 -3.17 1.27
CA PHE A 45 -3.58 -2.57 2.11
C PHE A 45 -2.93 -1.34 1.50
N CYS A 46 -3.00 -1.21 0.17
CA CYS A 46 -2.43 -0.11 -0.59
C CYS A 46 -3.20 0.01 -1.90
N LEU A 47 -3.44 1.24 -2.36
CA LEU A 47 -4.02 1.53 -3.67
C LEU A 47 -3.34 2.80 -4.21
N GLU A 48 -2.49 2.64 -5.22
CA GLU A 48 -1.67 3.75 -5.73
C GLU A 48 -1.57 3.74 -7.26
N LEU A 49 -1.37 4.94 -7.82
CA LEU A 49 -1.11 5.15 -9.24
C LEU A 49 0.41 5.09 -9.47
N ALA A 50 0.85 4.19 -10.34
CA ALA A 50 2.25 4.05 -10.74
C ALA A 50 2.43 4.39 -12.22
N GLN A 51 3.53 5.07 -12.54
CA GLN A 51 3.98 5.23 -13.93
C GLN A 51 4.61 3.94 -14.47
N ASP A 52 5.11 3.08 -13.59
CA ASP A 52 5.60 1.74 -13.91
C ASP A 52 5.33 0.77 -12.74
N ILE A 53 4.24 0.00 -12.87
CA ILE A 53 3.81 -0.93 -11.81
C ILE A 53 4.89 -1.96 -11.49
N SER A 54 5.70 -2.39 -12.46
CA SER A 54 6.75 -3.38 -12.22
C SER A 54 7.87 -2.90 -11.31
N ARG A 55 8.00 -1.58 -11.13
CA ARG A 55 8.98 -0.96 -10.25
C ARG A 55 8.41 -0.59 -8.89
N GLU A 56 7.14 -0.25 -8.83
CA GLU A 56 6.48 0.19 -7.59
C GLU A 56 5.85 -0.98 -6.82
N ALA A 57 5.22 -1.95 -7.50
CA ALA A 57 4.55 -3.10 -6.87
C ALA A 57 5.54 -4.24 -6.53
N VAL A 58 6.61 -3.89 -5.81
CA VAL A 58 7.70 -4.81 -5.44
C VAL A 58 8.07 -4.67 -3.96
N SER A 59 8.97 -5.53 -3.47
CA SER A 59 9.42 -5.57 -2.08
C SER A 59 10.05 -4.29 -1.54
N GLY A 60 10.37 -3.32 -2.40
CA GLY A 60 10.87 -2.00 -2.02
C GLY A 60 9.77 -1.00 -1.66
N HIS A 61 8.48 -1.32 -1.84
CA HIS A 61 7.38 -0.40 -1.57
C HIS A 61 7.17 -0.20 -0.07
N ARG A 62 6.85 1.03 0.37
CA ARG A 62 6.61 1.36 1.79
C ARG A 62 5.54 0.48 2.45
N ALA A 63 4.43 0.25 1.73
CA ALA A 63 3.32 -0.57 2.20
C ALA A 63 3.57 -2.09 2.09
N TRP A 64 4.68 -2.54 1.49
CA TRP A 64 4.94 -3.96 1.21
C TRP A 64 5.05 -4.79 2.49
N SER A 65 5.89 -4.33 3.43
CA SER A 65 6.11 -5.03 4.70
C SER A 65 4.82 -5.09 5.53
N HIS A 66 4.04 -4.01 5.55
CA HIS A 66 2.71 -3.98 6.19
C HIS A 66 1.73 -4.96 5.55
N ALA A 67 1.65 -4.97 4.22
CA ALA A 67 0.78 -5.89 3.51
C ALA A 67 1.17 -7.36 3.77
N LEU A 68 2.47 -7.69 3.76
CA LEU A 68 2.95 -9.05 4.03
C LEU A 68 2.68 -9.52 5.47
N THR A 69 2.91 -8.68 6.48
CA THR A 69 2.62 -9.05 7.89
C THR A 69 1.13 -9.29 8.12
N ARG A 70 0.28 -8.64 7.32
CA ARG A 70 -1.18 -8.85 7.30
C ARG A 70 -1.63 -9.99 6.39
N GLY A 71 -0.71 -10.67 5.70
CA GLY A 71 -1.00 -11.84 4.88
C GLY A 71 -1.43 -11.54 3.45
N MET A 72 -0.91 -10.47 2.84
CA MET A 72 -1.05 -10.18 1.41
C MET A 72 -0.79 -11.44 0.56
N ASN A 73 -1.71 -11.75 -0.34
CA ASN A 73 -1.66 -12.94 -1.19
C ASN A 73 -1.91 -12.67 -2.68
N GLU A 74 -2.23 -11.43 -3.04
CA GLU A 74 -2.42 -11.03 -4.42
C GLU A 74 -2.09 -9.55 -4.62
N VAL A 75 -1.60 -9.23 -5.83
CA VAL A 75 -1.53 -7.86 -6.36
C VAL A 75 -2.63 -7.71 -7.39
N LEU A 76 -3.42 -6.65 -7.25
CA LEU A 76 -4.46 -6.24 -8.19
C LEU A 76 -3.90 -5.13 -9.07
N VAL A 77 -4.12 -5.20 -10.38
CA VAL A 77 -3.58 -4.20 -11.32
C VAL A 77 -4.62 -3.74 -12.33
N HIS A 78 -4.54 -2.47 -12.69
CA HIS A 78 -5.34 -1.84 -13.73
C HIS A 78 -4.40 -0.99 -14.58
N LEU A 79 -4.17 -1.38 -15.84
CA LEU A 79 -3.23 -0.71 -16.73
C LEU A 79 -3.87 0.51 -17.41
N ALA A 80 -3.17 1.64 -17.40
CA ALA A 80 -3.57 2.82 -18.14
C ALA A 80 -3.51 2.53 -19.65
N GLY A 81 -4.66 2.59 -20.32
CA GLY A 81 -4.78 2.31 -21.76
C GLY A 81 -5.36 0.95 -22.11
N THR A 82 -5.71 0.10 -21.14
CA THR A 82 -6.65 -1.00 -21.41
C THR A 82 -8.01 -0.41 -21.76
N GLN A 83 -8.66 -0.96 -22.79
CA GLN A 83 -9.94 -0.44 -23.34
C GLN A 83 -11.11 -0.45 -22.35
N SER A 84 -10.95 -1.00 -21.14
CA SER A 84 -11.94 -0.93 -20.08
C SER A 84 -12.18 0.54 -19.70
N ALA A 85 -13.33 1.08 -20.11
CA ALA A 85 -13.72 2.43 -19.70
C ALA A 85 -13.84 2.48 -18.17
N PRO A 86 -13.51 3.62 -17.52
CA PRO A 86 -13.77 3.77 -16.09
C PRO A 86 -15.27 3.56 -15.82
N GLY A 87 -15.62 2.60 -14.97
CA GLY A 87 -17.00 2.15 -14.73
C GLY A 87 -17.48 0.99 -15.60
N GLU A 88 -16.68 0.50 -16.55
CA GLU A 88 -16.96 -0.70 -17.33
C GLU A 88 -16.64 -1.94 -16.49
N ILE A 89 -17.71 -2.56 -16.01
CA ILE A 89 -17.69 -3.81 -15.27
C ILE A 89 -17.83 -4.92 -16.30
N LEU A 90 -16.78 -5.70 -16.53
CA LEU A 90 -16.86 -6.83 -17.46
C LEU A 90 -17.83 -7.90 -16.92
N PRO A 91 -18.53 -8.62 -17.82
CA PRO A 91 -19.42 -9.70 -17.42
C PRO A 91 -18.63 -10.83 -16.76
N GLY A 92 -18.80 -10.97 -15.43
CA GLY A 92 -18.05 -11.93 -14.60
C GLY A 92 -17.22 -11.28 -13.49
N ALA A 93 -17.12 -9.95 -13.48
CA ALA A 93 -16.42 -9.22 -12.44
C ALA A 93 -17.07 -9.47 -11.06
N GLN A 94 -16.21 -9.70 -10.06
CA GLN A 94 -16.67 -10.00 -8.71
C GLN A 94 -16.72 -8.72 -7.88
N PHE A 95 -17.78 -8.61 -7.07
CA PHE A 95 -17.96 -7.56 -6.06
C PHE A 95 -17.81 -8.18 -4.66
N PRO A 96 -16.60 -8.64 -4.28
CA PRO A 96 -16.40 -9.18 -2.96
C PRO A 96 -16.57 -8.06 -1.91
N PRO A 97 -16.93 -8.40 -0.66
CA PRO A 97 -16.87 -7.43 0.42
C PRO A 97 -15.43 -6.90 0.56
N LEU A 98 -15.28 -5.59 0.34
CA LEU A 98 -13.99 -4.89 0.42
C LEU A 98 -13.76 -4.35 1.83
N ARG A 99 -12.60 -4.65 2.39
CA ARG A 99 -12.09 -4.11 3.65
C ARG A 99 -10.83 -3.30 3.36
N TYR A 100 -10.57 -2.28 4.17
CA TYR A 100 -9.41 -1.41 4.00
C TYR A 100 -8.58 -1.46 5.29
N ASP A 101 -7.34 -1.89 5.17
CA ASP A 101 -6.31 -1.85 6.24
C ASP A 101 -5.09 -1.12 5.67
N LEU A 102 -5.35 0.10 5.19
CA LEU A 102 -4.39 0.89 4.44
C LEU A 102 -3.16 1.20 5.30
N TYR A 103 -1.99 1.10 4.68
CA TYR A 103 -0.78 1.61 5.29
C TYR A 103 -0.87 3.14 5.37
N ASP A 104 -0.94 3.65 6.59
CA ASP A 104 -0.94 5.08 6.86
C ASP A 104 0.51 5.53 7.08
N ASP A 105 1.01 6.40 6.19
CA ASP A 105 2.37 6.96 6.28
C ASP A 105 2.47 8.09 7.31
N VAL A 106 1.51 8.21 8.25
CA VAL A 106 1.63 9.14 9.37
C VAL A 106 2.70 8.59 10.31
N GLN A 107 3.94 8.88 9.96
CA GLN A 107 4.97 9.15 10.94
C GLN A 107 4.44 10.31 11.79
N VAL A 108 3.85 9.99 12.95
CA VAL A 108 3.69 10.97 14.04
C VAL A 108 5.10 11.37 14.45
N GLY A 109 5.65 12.30 13.68
CA GLY A 109 6.92 12.97 13.90
C GLY A 109 6.68 14.28 14.62
N ASP A 110 5.83 14.29 15.64
CA ASP A 110 5.86 15.33 16.67
C ASP A 110 7.10 15.10 17.54
N ARG A 111 8.28 15.39 16.97
CA ARG A 111 9.38 15.90 17.81
C ARG A 111 9.18 17.41 17.86
N GLU A 112 8.21 17.79 18.67
CA GLU A 112 8.05 19.15 19.16
C GLU A 112 9.39 19.57 19.77
N GLY A 113 9.87 20.75 19.34
CA GLY A 113 11.17 21.25 19.74
C GLY A 113 11.21 21.53 21.24
N ASP A 114 12.20 20.97 21.91
CA ASP A 114 12.68 21.48 23.19
C ASP A 114 14.11 21.99 22.94
N GLN A 115 14.17 23.13 22.26
CA GLN A 115 15.26 24.07 22.46
C GLN A 115 14.80 24.94 23.61
N ASP A 116 15.21 24.62 24.84
CA ASP A 116 15.29 25.62 25.88
C ASP A 116 16.70 25.61 26.47
N GLU A 117 17.35 26.75 26.25
CA GLU A 117 18.60 27.14 26.87
C GLU A 117 18.54 26.99 28.39
N ALA A 118 19.56 26.34 28.95
CA ALA A 118 20.08 26.73 30.25
C ALA A 118 21.59 26.92 30.09
N GLY A 119 21.96 28.09 29.59
CA GLY A 119 23.20 28.70 30.03
C GLY A 119 23.14 28.99 31.53
N ASP A 120 24.33 29.14 32.09
CA ASP A 120 24.62 29.70 33.42
C ASP A 120 24.69 28.70 34.59
N GLU A 121 25.92 28.36 35.01
CA GLU A 121 26.62 29.05 36.11
C GLU A 121 27.86 28.21 36.50
N THR A 122 29.06 28.65 36.08
CA THR A 122 30.30 28.13 36.65
C THR A 122 30.60 28.89 37.94
N PHE A 123 30.03 28.44 39.05
CA PHE A 123 30.48 28.86 40.38
C PHE A 123 30.38 27.69 41.38
N ALA A 124 31.53 27.16 41.80
CA ALA A 124 31.80 26.86 43.21
C ALA A 124 33.29 26.53 43.43
N ALA A 125 33.89 27.32 44.30
CA ALA A 125 35.24 27.16 44.83
C ALA A 125 35.31 26.05 45.91
N GLY A 126 36.47 25.42 46.03
CA GLY A 126 37.10 25.16 47.34
C GLY A 126 37.00 23.75 47.94
N GLN A 127 38.14 23.36 48.55
CA GLN A 127 38.44 22.19 49.40
C GLN A 127 38.71 20.88 48.65
N ALA A 128 39.67 20.03 48.97
CA ALA A 128 40.64 19.82 50.06
C ALA A 128 41.73 18.88 49.44
N GLU A 129 42.97 18.69 49.88
CA GLU A 129 43.66 18.68 51.17
C GLU A 129 45.17 18.68 50.87
#